data_AF-A0A9Q1CCM8-F1
#
_entry.id   AF-A0A9Q1CCM8-F1
#
_cell.length_a   1.000
_cell.length_b   1.000
_cell.length_c   1.000
_cell.angle_alpha   90.00
_cell.angle_beta   90.00
_cell.angle_gamma   90.00
#
_symmetry.space_group_name_H-M   'P 1'
#
loop_
_entity.id
_entity.type
_entity.pdbx_description
1 polymer ?
#
loop_
_entity_poly.entity_id
_entity_poly.type
_entity_poly.pdbx_seq_one_letter_code
_entity_poly.pdbx_strand_id
1 'polypeptide(L)'
;MLQALAARSTYDLGFGSDAARVKGVSCLKGVEGLTVTPYDRSVAVTVLYLSFEVDRRLVARVLSRCGTVSDMRWCKYGSGELAGIFNGKRQCRMELDRDIPSFLFIGGSKAHIRYFGQPRTCFKCGQEGHEARSCPNRRCGRCLQVGHDKAECPNECGCGAGT
;
A
#
# COMPACT_ATOMS: atom_id res chain seq x y z
N MET A 1 45.71 23.10 -8.08
CA MET A 1 45.43 21.85 -7.35
C MET A 1 44.06 21.97 -6.69
N LEU A 2 42.99 21.69 -7.42
CA LEU A 2 41.62 21.59 -6.92
C LEU A 2 41.09 20.26 -7.45
N GLN A 3 40.95 19.27 -6.56
CA GLN A 3 40.44 17.94 -6.88
C GLN A 3 38.97 18.05 -7.30
N ALA A 4 38.67 17.49 -8.47
CA ALA A 4 37.30 17.29 -8.94
C ALA A 4 36.58 16.31 -8.00
N LEU A 5 35.47 16.75 -7.39
CA LEU A 5 34.53 15.87 -6.69
C LEU A 5 33.83 15.02 -7.75
N ALA A 6 34.23 13.75 -7.88
CA ALA A 6 33.58 12.78 -8.75
C ALA A 6 32.08 12.70 -8.42
N ALA A 7 31.22 12.93 -9.41
CA ALA A 7 29.78 12.79 -9.30
C ALA A 7 29.43 11.35 -8.87
N ARG A 8 28.88 11.17 -7.68
CA ARG A 8 28.44 9.86 -7.18
C ARG A 8 27.15 9.48 -7.92
N SER A 9 27.28 8.69 -9.00
CA SER A 9 26.16 8.11 -9.74
C SER A 9 25.39 7.12 -8.86
N THR A 10 24.37 7.62 -8.16
CA THR A 10 23.48 6.84 -7.31
C THR A 10 22.18 6.57 -8.07
N TYR A 11 21.69 5.33 -8.05
CA TYR A 11 20.48 4.91 -8.77
C TYR A 11 19.55 4.11 -7.87
N ASP A 12 18.24 4.36 -7.97
CA ASP A 12 17.21 3.57 -7.30
C ASP A 12 16.73 2.43 -8.20
N LEU A 13 16.72 1.22 -7.65
CA LEU A 13 16.31 0.01 -8.35
C LEU A 13 15.06 -0.57 -7.69
N GLY A 14 13.97 -0.62 -8.46
CA GLY A 14 12.75 -1.35 -8.09
C GLY A 14 12.77 -2.77 -8.64
N PHE A 15 12.22 -3.72 -7.88
CA PHE A 15 12.02 -5.09 -8.34
C PHE A 15 10.53 -5.40 -8.38
N GLY A 16 10.10 -6.15 -9.40
CA GLY A 16 8.69 -6.56 -9.52
C GLY A 16 8.24 -7.63 -8.52
N SER A 17 9.15 -8.20 -7.72
CA SER A 17 8.80 -9.11 -6.63
C SER A 17 9.92 -9.16 -5.58
N ASP A 18 9.60 -9.59 -4.37
CA ASP A 18 10.60 -9.76 -3.30
C ASP A 18 11.63 -10.84 -3.65
N ALA A 19 11.21 -11.93 -4.31
CA ALA A 19 12.12 -12.97 -4.79
C ALA A 19 13.13 -12.44 -5.82
N ALA A 20 12.66 -11.57 -6.74
CA ALA A 20 13.55 -10.89 -7.69
C ALA A 20 14.48 -9.89 -6.99
N ARG A 21 13.99 -9.17 -5.96
CA ARG A 21 14.80 -8.28 -5.12
C ARG A 21 15.91 -9.02 -4.40
N VAL A 22 15.61 -10.13 -3.73
CA VAL A 22 16.62 -10.90 -2.97
C VAL A 22 17.71 -11.41 -3.91
N LYS A 23 17.33 -12.01 -5.04
CA LYS A 23 18.28 -12.45 -6.08
C LYS A 23 19.07 -11.29 -6.65
N GLY A 24 18.40 -10.21 -7.05
CA GLY A 24 19.01 -9.03 -7.64
C GLY A 24 19.99 -8.33 -6.69
N VAL A 25 19.62 -8.13 -5.43
CA VAL A 25 20.52 -7.58 -4.41
C VAL A 25 21.72 -8.49 -4.20
N SER A 26 21.54 -9.82 -4.18
CA SER A 26 22.66 -10.77 -4.09
C SER A 26 23.59 -10.64 -5.28
N CYS A 27 23.06 -10.53 -6.51
CA CYS A 27 23.87 -10.34 -7.72
C CYS A 27 24.61 -9.00 -7.71
N LEU A 28 23.93 -7.91 -7.36
CA LEU A 28 24.51 -6.56 -7.37
C LEU A 28 25.60 -6.40 -6.32
N LYS A 29 25.49 -7.07 -5.16
CA LYS A 29 26.55 -7.09 -4.13
C LYS A 29 27.85 -7.76 -4.62
N GLY A 30 27.77 -8.60 -5.66
CA GLY A 30 28.93 -9.25 -6.27
C GLY A 30 29.64 -8.41 -7.33
N VAL A 31 29.11 -7.23 -7.68
CA VAL A 31 29.73 -6.34 -8.68
C VAL A 31 30.80 -5.50 -8.00
N GLU A 32 32.05 -5.66 -8.45
CA GLU A 32 33.18 -4.91 -7.92
C GLU A 32 32.99 -3.40 -8.16
N GLY A 33 33.23 -2.59 -7.13
CA GLY A 33 33.05 -1.14 -7.18
C GLY A 33 31.60 -0.64 -7.01
N LEU A 34 30.60 -1.53 -6.85
CA LEU A 34 29.21 -1.14 -6.60
C LEU A 34 28.84 -1.24 -5.10
N THR A 35 28.40 -0.13 -4.51
CA THR A 35 27.83 -0.15 -3.14
C THR A 35 26.33 -0.35 -3.21
N VAL A 36 25.85 -1.50 -2.74
CA VAL A 36 24.42 -1.84 -2.71
C VAL A 36 23.87 -1.67 -1.31
N THR A 37 23.05 -0.64 -1.12
CA THR A 37 22.26 -0.44 0.10
C THR A 37 20.82 -0.90 -0.17
N PRO A 38 20.42 -2.14 0.21
CA PRO A 38 19.03 -2.51 0.12
C PRO A 38 18.23 -1.57 1.02
N TYR A 39 17.10 -1.07 0.51
CA TYR A 39 16.12 -0.38 1.35
C TYR A 39 15.80 -1.25 2.55
N ASP A 40 15.85 -0.67 3.75
CA ASP A 40 15.47 -1.39 4.95
C ASP A 40 13.99 -1.82 4.82
N ARG A 41 13.65 -2.95 5.45
CA ARG A 41 12.26 -3.41 5.51
C ARG A 41 11.51 -2.74 6.66
N SER A 42 12.16 -1.86 7.40
CA SER A 42 11.65 -0.99 8.47
C SER A 42 10.97 0.25 7.86
N VAL A 43 9.70 0.12 7.50
CA VAL A 43 8.93 1.23 6.91
C VAL A 43 7.95 1.84 7.90
N ALA A 44 7.67 3.13 7.71
CA ALA A 44 6.54 3.80 8.36
C ALA A 44 5.26 3.52 7.56
N VAL A 45 4.41 2.65 8.08
CA VAL A 45 3.11 2.29 7.48
C VAL A 45 2.03 3.20 8.01
N THR A 46 1.29 3.83 7.10
CA THR A 46 0.14 4.67 7.40
C THR A 46 -1.14 3.96 7.01
N VAL A 47 -2.03 3.79 7.98
CA VAL A 47 -3.39 3.25 7.82
C VAL A 47 -4.36 4.43 7.71
N LEU A 48 -5.13 4.44 6.63
CA LEU A 48 -6.06 5.49 6.24
C LEU A 48 -7.49 4.92 6.16
N TYR A 49 -8.50 5.79 6.31
CA TYR A 49 -9.92 5.43 6.19
C TYR A 49 -10.37 4.29 7.10
N LEU A 50 -9.79 4.21 8.29
CA LEU A 50 -10.19 3.25 9.32
C LEU A 50 -10.89 4.01 10.46
N SER A 51 -12.11 3.58 10.83
CA SER A 51 -12.91 4.19 11.90
C SER A 51 -12.12 4.28 13.20
N PHE A 52 -12.36 5.34 13.99
CA PHE A 52 -11.63 5.57 15.25
C PHE A 52 -11.87 4.48 16.30
N GLU A 53 -13.04 3.86 16.27
CA GLU A 53 -13.48 2.80 17.20
C GLU A 53 -12.72 1.48 17.04
N VAL A 54 -12.10 1.24 15.87
CA VAL A 54 -11.39 -0.02 15.64
C VAL A 54 -10.17 -0.11 16.55
N ASP A 55 -10.09 -1.14 17.39
CA ASP A 55 -9.02 -1.28 18.38
C ASP A 55 -7.63 -1.43 17.72
N ARG A 56 -6.61 -0.77 18.28
CA ARG A 56 -5.23 -0.81 17.78
C ARG A 56 -4.65 -2.22 17.73
N ARG A 57 -5.03 -3.10 18.66
CA ARG A 57 -4.58 -4.50 18.72
C ARG A 57 -5.11 -5.29 17.53
N LEU A 58 -6.34 -5.00 17.07
CA LEU A 58 -6.88 -5.61 15.87
C LEU A 58 -6.10 -5.15 14.63
N VAL A 59 -5.81 -3.85 14.53
CA VAL A 59 -4.98 -3.32 13.43
C VAL A 59 -3.60 -3.98 13.42
N ALA A 60 -2.93 -4.03 14.57
CA ALA A 60 -1.62 -4.66 14.70
C ALA A 60 -1.66 -6.15 14.34
N ARG A 61 -2.69 -6.90 14.77
CA ARG A 61 -2.87 -8.32 14.42
C ARG A 61 -3.10 -8.56 12.94
N VAL A 62 -3.81 -7.66 12.24
CA VAL A 62 -4.00 -7.80 10.79
C VAL A 62 -2.70 -7.47 10.06
N LEU A 63 -2.02 -6.39 10.45
CA LEU A 63 -0.73 -5.98 9.89
C LEU A 63 0.39 -6.98 10.19
N SER A 64 0.31 -7.73 11.30
CA SER A 64 1.32 -8.72 11.67
C SER A 64 1.41 -9.91 10.70
N ARG A 65 0.45 -10.04 9.77
CA ARG A 65 0.51 -11.01 8.66
C ARG A 65 1.55 -10.64 7.60
N CYS A 66 1.99 -9.38 7.59
CA CYS A 66 2.93 -8.86 6.62
C CYS A 66 4.32 -8.57 7.20
N GLY A 67 4.47 -8.63 8.53
CA GLY A 67 5.71 -8.29 9.20
C GLY A 67 5.54 -8.05 10.69
N THR A 68 6.59 -7.61 11.36
CA THR A 68 6.54 -7.25 12.78
C THR A 68 6.09 -5.80 12.94
N VAL A 69 5.04 -5.58 13.74
CA VAL A 69 4.48 -4.26 14.01
C VAL A 69 5.08 -3.70 15.30
N SER A 70 5.76 -2.56 15.18
CA SER A 70 6.26 -1.79 16.32
C SER A 70 5.18 -0.80 16.81
N ASP A 71 5.57 0.20 17.61
CA ASP A 71 4.63 1.16 18.18
C ASP A 71 3.69 1.81 17.13
N MET A 72 2.41 1.94 17.51
CA MET A 72 1.33 2.46 16.67
C MET A 72 0.72 3.69 17.32
N ARG A 73 0.75 4.79 16.58
CA ARG A 73 0.26 6.09 17.03
C ARG A 73 -0.83 6.64 16.14
N TRP A 74 -1.71 7.42 16.76
CA TRP A 74 -2.61 8.32 16.05
C TRP A 74 -1.85 9.54 15.55
N CYS A 75 -2.02 9.87 14.28
CA CYS A 75 -1.42 11.06 13.71
C CYS A 75 -2.27 12.29 13.99
N LYS A 76 -1.60 13.43 14.13
CA LYS A 76 -2.21 14.74 14.37
C LYS A 76 -1.91 15.68 13.21
N TYR A 77 -2.72 16.71 13.03
CA TYR A 77 -2.35 17.82 12.13
C TYR A 77 -1.12 18.52 12.73
N GLY A 78 -0.13 18.78 11.88
CA GLY A 78 1.18 19.31 12.30
C GLY A 78 1.29 20.84 12.29
N SER A 79 0.33 21.54 11.67
CA SER A 79 0.38 22.99 11.50
C SER A 79 -1.03 23.57 11.32
N GLY A 80 -1.13 24.89 11.50
CA GLY A 80 -2.38 25.65 11.37
C GLY A 80 -3.27 25.57 12.61
N GLU A 81 -4.50 26.07 12.48
CA GLU A 81 -5.49 26.15 13.57
C GLU A 81 -5.88 24.77 14.13
N LEU A 82 -5.68 23.71 13.34
CA LEU A 82 -6.00 22.34 13.72
C LEU A 82 -4.82 21.59 14.36
N ALA A 83 -3.69 22.27 14.62
CA ALA A 83 -2.50 21.63 15.18
C ALA A 83 -2.81 20.86 16.47
N GLY A 84 -2.36 19.60 16.55
CA GLY A 84 -2.60 18.73 17.70
C GLY A 84 -3.91 17.92 17.65
N ILE A 85 -4.85 18.25 16.75
CA ILE A 85 -6.07 17.47 16.52
C ILE A 85 -5.75 16.20 15.74
N PHE A 86 -6.36 15.08 16.09
CA PHE A 86 -6.18 13.82 15.38
C PHE A 86 -6.77 13.88 13.97
N ASN A 87 -6.01 13.42 12.98
CA ASN A 87 -6.40 13.45 11.56
C ASN A 87 -6.99 12.13 11.05
N GLY A 88 -7.35 11.22 11.96
CA GLY A 88 -7.91 9.90 11.65
C GLY A 88 -6.91 8.91 11.04
N LYS A 89 -5.67 9.31 10.76
CA LYS A 89 -4.62 8.42 10.25
C LYS A 89 -3.92 7.75 11.43
N ARG A 90 -3.58 6.47 11.26
CA ARG A 90 -2.75 5.73 12.21
C ARG A 90 -1.42 5.43 11.54
N GLN A 91 -0.33 5.62 12.23
CA GLN A 91 0.99 5.28 11.73
C GLN A 91 1.66 4.30 12.67
N CYS A 92 2.27 3.27 12.10
CA CYS A 92 3.11 2.34 12.81
C CYS A 92 4.41 2.15 12.06
N ARG A 93 5.48 1.87 12.80
CA ARG A 93 6.72 1.38 12.20
C ARG A 93 6.62 -0.13 12.08
N MET A 94 7.05 -0.69 10.95
CA MET A 94 6.95 -2.12 10.70
C MET A 94 8.21 -2.64 10.04
N GLU A 95 8.69 -3.81 10.48
CA GLU A 95 9.66 -4.64 9.75
C GLU A 95 8.88 -5.57 8.82
N LEU A 96 8.96 -5.37 7.50
CA LEU A 96 8.19 -6.14 6.52
C LEU A 96 8.84 -7.47 6.15
N ASP A 97 8.12 -8.57 6.40
CA ASP A 97 8.46 -9.88 5.84
C ASP A 97 8.01 -9.98 4.38
N ARG A 98 6.90 -9.33 4.03
CA ARG A 98 6.33 -9.27 2.67
C ARG A 98 5.65 -7.93 2.43
N ASP A 99 5.41 -7.61 1.17
CA ASP A 99 4.69 -6.38 0.82
C ASP A 99 3.26 -6.37 1.36
N ILE A 100 2.80 -5.20 1.80
CA ILE A 100 1.43 -5.01 2.25
C ILE A 100 0.59 -4.54 1.05
N PRO A 101 -0.54 -5.20 0.74
CA PRO A 101 -1.47 -4.72 -0.27
C PRO A 101 -1.92 -3.27 -0.02
N SER A 102 -2.31 -2.54 -1.07
CA SER A 102 -2.72 -1.13 -0.93
C SER A 102 -4.00 -0.91 -0.11
N PHE A 103 -4.74 -1.97 0.19
CA PHE A 103 -5.85 -1.95 1.14
C PHE A 103 -5.95 -3.26 1.91
N LEU A 104 -6.53 -3.20 3.11
CA LEU A 104 -6.86 -4.35 3.95
C LEU A 104 -8.26 -4.19 4.54
N PHE A 105 -8.94 -5.30 4.77
CA PHE A 105 -10.17 -5.29 5.57
C PHE A 105 -9.82 -5.44 7.04
N ILE A 106 -10.17 -4.44 7.85
CA ILE A 106 -9.87 -4.39 9.29
C ILE A 106 -11.15 -3.98 10.01
N GLY A 107 -11.64 -4.85 10.90
CA GLY A 107 -12.89 -4.59 11.64
C GLY A 107 -14.09 -4.32 10.72
N GLY A 108 -14.18 -5.02 9.57
CA GLY A 108 -15.24 -4.82 8.58
C GLY A 108 -15.07 -3.59 7.67
N SER A 109 -14.11 -2.71 7.95
CA SER A 109 -13.82 -1.53 7.14
C SER A 109 -12.68 -1.77 6.15
N LYS A 110 -12.80 -1.18 4.95
CA LYS A 110 -11.73 -1.19 3.94
C LYS A 110 -10.72 -0.09 4.23
N ALA A 111 -9.67 -0.43 4.98
CA ALA A 111 -8.58 0.47 5.30
C ALA A 111 -7.60 0.58 4.13
N HIS A 112 -7.17 1.79 3.80
CA HIS A 112 -6.09 2.01 2.83
C HIS A 112 -4.75 1.97 3.54
N ILE A 113 -3.78 1.28 2.94
CA ILE A 113 -2.43 1.15 3.49
C ILE A 113 -1.46 1.89 2.57
N ARG A 114 -0.59 2.71 3.16
CA ARG A 114 0.46 3.45 2.46
C ARG A 114 1.79 3.31 3.18
N TYR A 115 2.84 2.98 2.45
CA TYR A 115 4.23 3.05 2.92
C TYR A 115 5.16 3.33 1.74
N PHE A 116 6.39 3.75 2.02
CA PHE A 116 7.38 4.05 0.99
C PHE A 116 7.84 2.76 0.28
N GLY A 117 7.96 2.79 -1.05
CA GLY A 117 8.33 1.61 -1.83
C GLY A 117 7.23 0.56 -2.00
N GLN A 118 5.99 0.87 -1.60
CA GLN A 118 4.86 -0.05 -1.76
C GLN A 118 4.57 -0.36 -3.24
N PRO A 119 4.38 -1.63 -3.62
CA PRO A 119 3.98 -2.01 -4.97
C PRO A 119 2.67 -1.34 -5.39
N ARG A 120 2.58 -0.92 -6.66
CA ARG A 120 1.34 -0.38 -7.22
C ARG A 120 0.35 -1.52 -7.47
N THR A 121 -0.59 -1.69 -6.54
CA THR A 121 -1.67 -2.68 -6.66
C THR A 121 -3.01 -2.01 -6.94
N CYS A 122 -3.89 -2.74 -7.64
CA CYS A 122 -5.25 -2.30 -7.95
C CYS A 122 -6.08 -2.12 -6.68
N PHE A 123 -6.63 -0.94 -6.44
CA PHE A 123 -7.50 -0.68 -5.29
C PHE A 123 -8.83 -1.43 -5.30
N LYS A 124 -9.21 -2.10 -6.40
CA LYS A 124 -10.43 -2.93 -6.46
C LYS A 124 -10.15 -4.39 -6.08
N CYS A 125 -9.13 -5.01 -6.67
CA CYS A 125 -8.88 -6.45 -6.52
C CYS A 125 -7.56 -6.80 -5.82
N GLY A 126 -6.67 -5.82 -5.59
CA GLY A 126 -5.37 -6.03 -4.94
C GLY A 126 -4.29 -6.63 -5.82
N GLN A 127 -4.57 -6.91 -7.11
CA GLN A 127 -3.60 -7.45 -8.06
C GLN A 127 -2.75 -6.34 -8.69
N GLU A 128 -1.55 -6.71 -9.15
CA GLU A 128 -0.64 -5.82 -9.87
C GLU A 128 -0.97 -5.74 -11.37
N GLY A 129 -0.28 -4.86 -12.08
CA GLY A 129 -0.36 -4.74 -13.55
C GLY A 129 -1.51 -3.88 -14.07
N HIS A 130 -2.41 -3.38 -13.22
CA HIS A 130 -3.48 -2.48 -13.63
C HIS A 130 -3.94 -1.53 -12.51
N GLU A 131 -4.53 -0.41 -12.90
CA GLU A 131 -5.17 0.53 -11.97
C GLU A 131 -6.64 0.18 -11.73
N ALA A 132 -7.23 0.73 -10.66
CA ALA A 132 -8.64 0.47 -10.29
C ALA A 132 -9.64 0.74 -11.43
N ARG A 133 -9.34 1.72 -12.31
CA ARG A 133 -10.14 2.06 -13.50
C ARG A 133 -10.10 0.97 -14.58
N SER A 134 -8.98 0.25 -14.69
CA SER A 134 -8.77 -0.81 -15.68
C SER A 134 -8.88 -2.20 -15.05
N CYS A 135 -9.55 -2.31 -13.90
CA CYS A 135 -9.69 -3.57 -13.19
C CYS A 135 -10.56 -4.55 -14.00
N PRO A 136 -10.04 -5.72 -14.41
CA PRO A 136 -10.84 -6.73 -15.09
C PRO A 136 -11.87 -7.35 -14.12
N ASN A 137 -11.55 -7.37 -12.83
CA ASN A 137 -12.41 -7.85 -11.76
C ASN A 137 -13.35 -6.75 -11.20
N ARG A 138 -13.67 -5.72 -12.00
CA ARG A 138 -14.65 -4.70 -11.61
C ARG A 138 -16.04 -5.36 -11.53
N ARG A 139 -16.74 -5.13 -10.41
CA ARG A 139 -18.11 -5.62 -10.21
C ARG A 139 -19.11 -4.56 -10.60
N CYS A 140 -20.10 -4.96 -11.36
CA CYS A 140 -21.21 -4.11 -11.76
C CYS A 140 -22.03 -3.69 -10.54
N GLY A 141 -22.26 -2.39 -10.37
CA GLY A 141 -23.11 -1.87 -9.29
C GLY A 141 -24.60 -2.20 -9.43
N ARG A 142 -25.04 -2.78 -10.57
CA ARG A 142 -26.42 -3.21 -10.80
C ARG A 142 -26.61 -4.71 -10.52
N CYS A 143 -25.83 -5.58 -11.16
CA CYS A 143 -26.02 -7.04 -11.10
C CYS A 143 -24.93 -7.79 -10.32
N LEU A 144 -23.93 -7.07 -9.79
CA LEU A 144 -22.79 -7.61 -9.02
C LEU A 144 -21.87 -8.57 -9.79
N GLN A 145 -22.14 -8.82 -11.08
CA GLN A 145 -21.28 -9.62 -11.96
C GLN A 145 -19.98 -8.89 -12.28
N VAL A 146 -18.92 -9.65 -12.57
CA VAL A 146 -17.60 -9.11 -12.93
C VAL A 146 -17.47 -8.81 -14.42
N GLY A 147 -16.54 -7.92 -14.78
CA GLY A 147 -16.13 -7.67 -16.17
C GLY A 147 -16.74 -6.44 -16.83
N HIS A 148 -17.71 -5.78 -16.19
CA HIS A 148 -18.36 -4.57 -16.71
C HIS A 148 -18.77 -3.61 -15.58
N ASP A 149 -18.90 -2.31 -15.90
CA ASP A 149 -19.46 -1.32 -14.97
C ASP A 149 -20.98 -1.15 -15.16
N LYS A 150 -21.65 -0.42 -14.26
CA LYS A 150 -23.10 -0.18 -14.33
C LYS A 150 -23.57 0.36 -15.70
N ALA A 151 -22.74 1.19 -16.35
CA ALA A 151 -23.03 1.78 -17.66
C ALA A 151 -23.03 0.75 -18.80
N GLU A 152 -22.24 -0.32 -18.65
CA GLU A 152 -22.05 -1.40 -19.63
C GLU A 152 -22.85 -2.65 -19.22
N CYS A 153 -23.79 -2.50 -18.28
CA CYS A 153 -24.51 -3.64 -17.72
C CYS A 153 -25.52 -4.18 -18.73
N PRO A 154 -25.38 -5.45 -19.17
CA PRO A 154 -26.33 -6.06 -20.10
C PRO A 154 -27.67 -6.36 -19.44
N ASN A 155 -27.73 -6.36 -18.10
CA ASN A 155 -28.97 -6.59 -17.37
C ASN A 155 -29.77 -5.29 -17.35
N GLU A 156 -31.03 -5.36 -17.79
CA GLU A 156 -31.96 -4.24 -17.72
C GLU A 156 -32.12 -3.74 -16.28
N CYS A 157 -32.40 -2.45 -16.14
CA CYS A 157 -32.59 -1.82 -14.84
C CYS A 157 -33.88 -2.34 -14.20
N GLY A 158 -33.81 -3.39 -13.39
CA GLY A 158 -34.94 -3.98 -12.68
C GLY A 158 -35.49 -3.12 -11.54
N CYS A 159 -35.72 -1.82 -11.76
CA CYS A 159 -36.69 -1.07 -10.95
C CYS A 159 -38.08 -1.27 -11.56
N GLY A 160 -38.61 -2.48 -11.43
CA GLY A 160 -40.01 -2.79 -11.68
C GLY A 160 -40.79 -2.64 -10.39
N ALA A 161 -41.83 -1.81 -10.43
CA ALA A 161 -42.75 -1.52 -9.35
C ALA A 161 -43.27 -2.77 -8.62
N GLY A 162 -43.12 -2.79 -7.30
CA GLY A 162 -43.96 -3.63 -6.45
C GLY A 162 -45.34 -2.96 -6.36
N THR A 163 -46.30 -3.54 -7.08
CA THR A 163 -47.73 -3.42 -6.76
C THR A 163 -48.04 -4.00 -5.40
#